data_AF-A0A2A4R813-F1
#
_entry.id   AF-A0A2A4R813-F1
#
_cell.length_a   1.000
_cell.length_b   1.000
_cell.length_c   1.000
_cell.angle_alpha   90.00
_cell.angle_beta   90.00
_cell.angle_gamma   90.00
#
_symmetry.space_group_name_H-M   'P 1'
#
loop_
_entity.id
_entity.type
_entity.pdbx_description
1 polymer ?
#
loop_
_entity_poly.entity_id
_entity_poly.type
_entity_poly.pdbx_seq_one_letter_code
_entity_poly.pdbx_strand_id
1 'polypeptide(L)'
;MERFGKQVITSFMPEQHREFYQHLPFILLGHADIKGWPWATVLVNDAGFITSENNKKLTINSKPITGEPFAELLQQHKNTRIRVGLLGIELSTRRRNRLAGHITGVNKNAIEIEVDQAFGNCPQYIQMRELIKVEGEQSKPTVTSITAFDEKTKTFIRNSDTFFVASHVKTDNENANINEGVDVSHRGGRPGFIRVDNDDTLTIPDYTGNFHFNTLGNFLLTPKAGLLFPDFETGDLLTLTGSVEILWDSEETTFFEGAERLWQFKIDHGFWMKNALPLRWKLNQYSANTLMTGTWDEANQSQQIEQERKTWQKHTITKIINESSVIKSFYLSPEKNLRPHFSAGQFITIKAVINDKEVIRTYTVSSSPHDSDYRISVKRETSNDKNIPDGIFSSYLHDKISVGDTLQIKAATGDFIYDNQSERPTVL
;
A
#
# COMPACT_ATOMS: atom_id res chain seq x y z
N MET A 1 -22.77 1.70 11.48
CA MET A 1 -21.56 2.53 11.70
C MET A 1 -21.80 3.69 12.66
N GLU A 2 -22.86 4.50 12.49
CA GLU A 2 -23.13 5.68 13.32
C GLU A 2 -23.23 5.41 14.84
N ARG A 3 -23.72 4.22 15.23
CA ARG A 3 -23.89 3.80 16.64
C ARG A 3 -22.58 3.47 17.36
N PHE A 4 -21.55 2.99 16.65
CA PHE A 4 -20.26 2.61 17.24
C PHE A 4 -19.30 3.81 17.31
N GLY A 5 -19.30 4.67 16.28
CA GLY A 5 -18.54 5.94 16.28
C GLY A 5 -18.93 6.87 17.43
N LYS A 6 -20.24 6.96 17.76
CA LYS A 6 -20.75 7.74 18.90
C LYS A 6 -20.33 7.21 20.28
N GLN A 7 -19.85 5.96 20.38
CA GLN A 7 -19.41 5.37 21.66
C GLN A 7 -17.90 5.56 21.94
N VAL A 8 -17.10 5.83 20.91
CA VAL A 8 -15.63 5.91 21.01
C VAL A 8 -15.09 7.33 20.80
N ILE A 9 -15.84 8.19 20.08
CA ILE A 9 -15.50 9.60 19.88
C ILE A 9 -16.17 10.45 20.95
N THR A 10 -15.37 11.14 21.75
CA THR A 10 -15.84 12.01 22.83
C THR A 10 -15.50 13.46 22.56
N SER A 11 -16.34 14.40 23.00
CA SER A 11 -16.08 15.86 22.92
C SER A 11 -15.17 16.38 24.03
N PHE A 12 -14.44 15.47 24.69
CA PHE A 12 -13.51 15.73 25.78
C PHE A 12 -12.45 14.62 25.79
N MET A 13 -11.30 14.88 26.38
CA MET A 13 -10.23 13.92 26.60
C MET A 13 -10.45 13.14 27.89
N PRO A 14 -10.59 11.80 27.84
CA PRO A 14 -10.48 10.96 29.03
C PRO A 14 -9.14 11.17 29.75
N GLU A 15 -9.10 10.90 31.06
CA GLU A 15 -7.88 11.04 31.87
C GLU A 15 -6.69 10.27 31.29
N GLN A 16 -6.91 9.02 30.87
CA GLN A 16 -5.88 8.20 30.22
C GLN A 16 -5.32 8.81 28.92
N HIS A 17 -6.08 9.64 28.21
CA HIS A 17 -5.59 10.35 27.02
C HIS A 17 -4.74 11.55 27.42
N ARG A 18 -5.15 12.29 28.47
CA ARG A 18 -4.40 13.43 29.00
C ARG A 18 -3.05 13.00 29.52
N GLU A 19 -3.02 11.93 30.33
CA GLU A 19 -1.79 11.31 30.80
C GLU A 19 -0.92 10.86 29.62
N PHE A 20 -1.49 10.16 28.64
CA PHE A 20 -0.76 9.72 27.46
C PHE A 20 -0.06 10.87 26.74
N TYR A 21 -0.77 11.96 26.43
CA TYR A 21 -0.17 13.12 25.76
C TYR A 21 0.98 13.74 26.57
N GLN A 22 0.85 13.79 27.89
CA GLN A 22 1.88 14.36 28.77
C GLN A 22 3.20 13.56 28.73
N HIS A 23 3.16 12.26 28.48
CA HIS A 23 4.36 11.42 28.41
C HIS A 23 5.08 11.47 27.06
N LEU A 24 4.45 12.00 26.01
CA LEU A 24 5.05 12.00 24.68
C LEU A 24 6.17 13.05 24.57
N PRO A 25 7.29 12.72 23.88
CA PRO A 25 8.33 13.69 23.54
C PRO A 25 8.06 14.41 22.21
N PHE A 26 7.02 14.02 21.47
CA PHE A 26 6.60 14.69 20.25
C PHE A 26 5.10 14.46 19.98
N ILE A 27 4.52 15.29 19.13
CA ILE A 27 3.14 15.14 18.64
C ILE A 27 3.06 15.54 17.17
N LEU A 28 2.25 14.82 16.40
CA LEU A 28 1.97 15.17 15.02
C LEU A 28 0.77 16.11 14.98
N LEU A 29 0.85 17.13 14.13
CA LEU A 29 -0.20 18.11 13.93
C LEU A 29 -0.48 18.25 12.42
N GLY A 30 -1.74 18.00 12.05
CA GLY A 30 -2.28 18.34 10.74
C GLY A 30 -2.91 19.73 10.78
N HIS A 31 -2.63 20.55 9.78
CA HIS A 31 -3.27 21.85 9.58
C HIS A 31 -3.47 22.12 8.08
N ALA A 32 -4.32 23.08 7.75
CA ALA A 32 -4.34 23.68 6.40
C ALA A 32 -3.59 25.02 6.44
N ASP A 33 -2.85 25.34 5.39
CA ASP A 33 -2.30 26.69 5.23
C ASP A 33 -3.36 27.69 4.75
N ILE A 34 -2.96 28.95 4.59
CA ILE A 34 -3.84 30.02 4.12
C ILE A 34 -4.40 29.82 2.70
N LYS A 35 -3.76 28.96 1.88
CA LYS A 35 -4.20 28.59 0.53
C LYS A 35 -5.06 27.31 0.54
N GLY A 36 -5.32 26.74 1.71
CA GLY A 36 -6.05 25.48 1.87
C GLY A 36 -5.25 24.26 1.41
N TRP A 37 -3.92 24.32 1.45
CA TRP A 37 -3.10 23.12 1.32
C TRP A 37 -2.95 22.45 2.69
N PRO A 38 -3.28 21.15 2.82
CA PRO A 38 -3.04 20.41 4.04
C PRO A 38 -1.55 20.11 4.22
N TRP A 39 -1.10 20.16 5.47
CA TRP A 39 0.27 19.91 5.89
C TRP A 39 0.26 19.06 7.16
N ALA A 40 1.23 18.14 7.26
CA ALA A 40 1.55 17.45 8.50
C ALA A 40 2.89 17.98 9.04
N THR A 41 2.91 18.34 10.32
CA THR A 41 4.09 18.82 11.04
C THR A 41 4.30 18.03 12.34
N VAL A 42 5.48 18.16 12.93
CA VAL A 42 5.86 17.58 14.23
C VAL A 42 6.22 18.69 15.19
N LEU A 43 5.61 18.67 16.37
CA LEU A 43 6.04 19.48 17.51
C LEU A 43 6.79 18.58 18.50
N VAL A 44 7.93 19.05 18.98
CA VAL A 44 8.87 18.26 19.78
C VAL A 44 9.42 19.09 20.93
N ASN A 45 9.46 18.49 22.10
CA ASN A 45 10.13 19.03 23.28
C ASN A 45 10.27 17.90 24.32
N ASP A 46 10.91 18.16 25.46
CA ASP A 46 11.00 17.19 26.54
C ASP A 46 9.61 16.77 27.03
N ALA A 47 9.48 15.49 27.42
CA ALA A 47 8.22 14.95 27.94
C ALA A 47 7.67 15.84 29.08
N GLY A 48 6.36 16.03 29.10
CA GLY A 48 5.68 17.01 29.94
C GLY A 48 5.40 18.35 29.24
N PHE A 49 5.88 18.56 28.00
CA PHE A 49 5.58 19.78 27.25
C PHE A 49 4.12 19.89 26.79
N ILE A 50 3.39 18.77 26.73
CA ILE A 50 1.96 18.75 26.48
C ILE A 50 1.24 18.61 27.81
N THR A 51 0.47 19.62 28.19
CA THR A 51 -0.30 19.63 29.43
C THR A 51 -1.77 19.83 29.13
N SER A 52 -2.61 19.48 30.10
CA SER A 52 -4.06 19.62 29.98
C SER A 52 -4.62 20.12 31.31
N GLU A 53 -5.10 21.36 31.34
CA GLU A 53 -5.71 21.98 32.53
C GLU A 53 -7.01 21.25 32.93
N ASN A 54 -7.82 20.89 31.94
CA ASN A 54 -9.07 20.17 32.10
C ASN A 54 -9.33 19.26 30.87
N ASN A 55 -10.41 18.48 30.91
CA ASN A 55 -10.73 17.52 29.85
C ASN A 55 -11.06 18.13 28.47
N LYS A 56 -11.11 19.45 28.31
CA LYS A 56 -11.39 20.14 27.04
C LYS A 56 -10.27 21.06 26.54
N LYS A 57 -9.18 21.21 27.31
CA LYS A 57 -8.06 22.09 26.94
C LYS A 57 -6.74 21.34 26.94
N LEU A 58 -5.94 21.60 25.91
CA LEU A 58 -4.59 21.10 25.75
C LEU A 58 -3.65 22.30 25.50
N THR A 59 -2.51 22.32 26.18
CA THR A 59 -1.45 23.30 25.98
C THR A 59 -0.19 22.58 25.50
N ILE A 60 0.37 23.01 24.38
CA ILE A 60 1.58 22.45 23.80
C ILE A 60 2.70 23.49 23.91
N ASN A 61 3.65 23.24 24.80
CA ASN A 61 4.82 24.10 25.01
C ASN A 61 5.92 23.76 24.01
N SER A 62 5.70 24.04 22.74
CA SER A 62 6.65 23.82 21.64
C SER A 62 6.51 24.90 20.58
N LYS A 63 7.54 25.03 19.75
CA LYS A 63 7.50 25.86 18.54
C LYS A 63 7.58 24.99 17.29
N PRO A 64 6.93 25.40 16.20
CA PRO A 64 7.24 24.85 14.88
C PRO A 64 8.69 25.16 14.50
N ILE A 65 9.21 24.36 13.58
CA ILE A 65 10.50 24.59 12.93
C ILE A 65 10.41 25.90 12.16
N THR A 66 11.44 26.74 12.29
CA THR A 66 11.46 28.03 11.58
C THR A 66 11.54 27.79 10.07
N GLY A 67 10.62 28.40 9.32
CA GLY A 67 10.54 28.27 7.85
C GLY A 67 9.61 27.17 7.36
N GLU A 68 8.91 26.46 8.26
CA GLU A 68 7.86 25.52 7.86
C GLU A 68 6.47 26.20 7.75
N PRO A 69 5.52 25.61 7.00
CA PRO A 69 4.18 26.18 6.79
C PRO A 69 3.39 26.50 8.07
N PHE A 70 3.53 25.68 9.13
CA PHE A 70 2.84 25.92 10.39
C PHE A 70 3.34 27.19 11.10
N ALA A 71 4.65 27.47 11.02
CA ALA A 71 5.23 28.67 11.60
C ALA A 71 4.69 29.95 10.95
N GLU A 72 4.46 29.93 9.63
CA GLU A 72 3.86 31.05 8.90
C GLU A 72 2.38 31.23 9.27
N LEU A 73 1.63 30.14 9.36
CA LEU A 73 0.22 30.15 9.76
C LEU A 73 0.03 30.78 11.15
N LEU A 74 0.88 30.40 12.12
CA LEU A 74 0.84 30.96 13.48
C LEU A 74 1.25 32.45 13.54
N GLN A 75 1.92 33.02 12.54
CA GLN A 75 2.20 34.46 12.53
C GLN A 75 1.00 35.29 12.04
N GLN A 76 0.16 34.69 11.20
CA GLN A 76 -0.94 35.35 10.49
C GLN A 76 -2.30 35.14 11.16
N HIS A 77 -2.37 34.36 12.26
CA HIS A 77 -3.59 33.89 12.93
C HIS A 77 -4.52 34.94 13.56
N LYS A 78 -4.25 36.25 13.43
CA LYS A 78 -4.87 37.27 14.29
C LYS A 78 -6.40 37.34 14.25
N ASN A 79 -7.09 36.73 13.27
CA ASN A 79 -8.55 36.76 13.15
C ASN A 79 -9.19 35.45 12.63
N THR A 80 -8.51 34.30 12.66
CA THR A 80 -9.04 33.04 12.11
C THR A 80 -8.98 31.89 13.11
N ARG A 81 -10.08 31.16 13.25
CA ARG A 81 -10.14 29.92 14.04
C ARG A 81 -9.38 28.83 13.29
N ILE A 82 -8.14 28.56 13.69
CA ILE A 82 -7.30 27.52 13.08
C ILE A 82 -7.72 26.16 13.63
N ARG A 83 -8.35 25.33 12.78
CA ARG A 83 -8.63 23.92 13.10
C ARG A 83 -7.37 23.08 12.90
N VAL A 84 -7.14 22.13 13.80
CA VAL A 84 -5.99 21.23 13.79
C VAL A 84 -6.43 19.80 14.10
N GLY A 85 -5.74 18.86 13.46
CA GLY A 85 -5.78 17.44 13.84
C GLY A 85 -4.51 17.08 14.58
N LEU A 86 -4.61 16.43 15.73
CA LEU A 86 -3.48 15.93 16.50
C LEU A 86 -3.45 14.41 16.50
N LEU A 87 -2.25 13.87 16.39
CA LEU A 87 -1.96 12.46 16.60
C LEU A 87 -0.81 12.33 17.59
N GLY A 88 -1.14 11.89 18.80
CA GLY A 88 -0.16 11.39 19.75
C GLY A 88 0.13 9.93 19.44
N ILE A 89 1.40 9.57 19.32
CA ILE A 89 1.83 8.21 19.01
C ILE A 89 3.08 7.84 19.82
N GLU A 90 3.01 6.73 20.53
CA GLU A 90 4.14 6.13 21.23
C GLU A 90 4.59 4.90 20.44
N LEU A 91 5.74 5.02 19.77
CA LEU A 91 6.22 4.01 18.84
C LEU A 91 6.68 2.72 19.55
N SER A 92 7.14 2.81 20.80
CA SER A 92 7.62 1.64 21.56
C SER A 92 6.49 0.70 21.97
N THR A 93 5.33 1.24 22.36
CA THR A 93 4.15 0.45 22.76
C THR A 93 3.11 0.34 21.64
N ARG A 94 3.35 1.02 20.51
CA ARG A 94 2.42 1.19 19.38
C ARG A 94 1.09 1.85 19.78
N ARG A 95 1.02 2.53 20.91
CA ARG A 95 -0.19 3.24 21.35
C ARG A 95 -0.36 4.53 20.55
N ARG A 96 -1.60 4.83 20.14
CA ARG A 96 -1.94 6.12 19.52
C ARG A 96 -3.29 6.65 19.93
N ASN A 97 -3.37 7.96 20.10
CA ASN A 97 -4.61 8.71 20.36
C ASN A 97 -4.71 9.86 19.36
N ARG A 98 -5.95 10.13 18.91
CA ARG A 98 -6.26 11.28 18.06
C ARG A 98 -7.10 12.30 18.81
N LEU A 99 -6.95 13.54 18.36
CA LEU A 99 -7.69 14.68 18.86
C LEU A 99 -7.90 15.66 17.70
N ALA A 100 -9.14 16.08 17.48
CA ALA A 100 -9.46 17.22 16.62
C ALA A 100 -9.78 18.41 17.52
N GLY A 101 -9.29 19.58 17.16
CA GLY A 101 -9.45 20.78 17.97
C GLY A 101 -9.21 22.04 17.17
N HIS A 102 -9.24 23.16 17.88
CA HIS A 102 -8.92 24.46 17.31
C HIS A 102 -8.05 25.28 18.24
N ILE A 103 -7.16 26.07 17.66
CA ILE A 103 -6.25 26.93 18.40
C ILE A 103 -7.05 28.10 18.98
N THR A 104 -6.96 28.30 20.30
CA THR A 104 -7.59 29.42 21.02
C THR A 104 -6.59 30.52 21.40
N GLY A 105 -5.30 30.18 21.46
CA GLY A 105 -4.25 31.11 21.84
C GLY A 105 -2.88 30.66 21.38
N VAL A 106 -2.05 31.61 20.99
CA VAL A 106 -0.64 31.39 20.66
C VAL A 106 0.19 32.38 21.46
N ASN A 107 0.91 31.86 22.45
CA ASN A 107 1.84 32.62 23.28
C ASN A 107 3.27 32.41 22.76
N LYS A 108 4.25 33.15 23.31
CA LYS A 108 5.65 33.11 22.82
C LYS A 108 6.23 31.70 22.71
N ASN A 109 5.81 30.76 23.56
CA ASN A 109 6.34 29.40 23.63
C ASN A 109 5.25 28.31 23.71
N ALA A 110 3.97 28.65 23.58
CA ALA A 110 2.88 27.74 23.85
C ALA A 110 1.73 27.91 22.87
N ILE A 111 1.11 26.80 22.48
CA ILE A 111 -0.09 26.75 21.65
C ILE A 111 -1.22 26.19 22.52
N GLU A 112 -2.29 26.93 22.67
CA GLU A 112 -3.49 26.54 23.41
C GLU A 112 -4.55 26.03 22.43
N ILE A 113 -5.08 24.84 22.71
CA ILE A 113 -6.03 24.13 21.86
C ILE A 113 -7.25 23.75 22.70
N GLU A 114 -8.43 24.10 22.19
CA GLU A 114 -9.69 23.58 22.69
C GLU A 114 -10.10 22.33 21.90
N VAL A 115 -10.54 21.31 22.62
CA VAL A 115 -10.83 19.98 22.09
C VAL A 115 -12.25 19.92 21.54
N ASP A 116 -12.36 19.61 20.25
CA ASP A 116 -13.63 19.36 19.59
C ASP A 116 -14.00 17.87 19.67
N GLN A 117 -13.02 16.98 19.42
CA GLN A 117 -13.17 15.53 19.49
C GLN A 117 -11.88 14.84 19.95
N ALA A 118 -12.00 13.74 20.69
CA ALA A 118 -10.88 12.87 21.06
C ALA A 118 -11.29 11.40 20.97
N PHE A 119 -10.38 10.53 20.52
CA PHE A 119 -10.62 9.09 20.42
C PHE A 119 -9.30 8.30 20.33
N GLY A 120 -9.32 7.08 20.88
CA GLY A 120 -8.25 6.11 20.69
C GLY A 120 -8.35 5.45 19.32
N ASN A 121 -7.21 5.01 18.76
CA ASN A 121 -7.20 4.28 17.48
C ASN A 121 -6.42 2.98 17.56
N CYS A 122 -6.81 2.04 16.71
CA CYS A 122 -6.18 0.73 16.57
C CYS A 122 -4.67 0.86 16.24
N PRO A 123 -3.76 0.11 16.88
CA PRO A 123 -2.30 0.22 16.67
C PRO A 123 -1.81 -0.53 15.41
N GLN A 124 -2.72 -0.82 14.47
CA GLN A 124 -2.42 -1.54 13.23
C GLN A 124 -1.36 -0.80 12.41
N TYR A 125 -0.39 -1.58 11.93
CA TYR A 125 0.72 -1.15 11.07
C TYR A 125 1.73 -0.18 11.69
N ILE A 126 1.62 0.15 12.98
CA ILE A 126 2.63 0.98 13.66
C ILE A 126 3.85 0.11 13.97
N GLN A 127 5.01 0.51 13.46
CA GLN A 127 6.26 -0.21 13.70
C GLN A 127 6.79 0.08 15.10
N MET A 128 7.25 -0.95 15.79
CA MET A 128 7.81 -0.81 17.13
C MET A 128 9.21 -0.20 17.00
N ARG A 129 9.40 0.96 17.62
CA ARG A 129 10.68 1.67 17.62
C ARG A 129 11.05 2.15 19.02
N GLU A 130 12.33 2.04 19.36
CA GLU A 130 12.89 2.56 20.60
C GLU A 130 13.56 3.91 20.38
N LEU A 131 13.29 4.87 21.27
CA LEU A 131 13.95 6.17 21.25
C LEU A 131 15.41 6.01 21.68
N ILE A 132 16.33 6.52 20.85
CA ILE A 132 17.76 6.55 21.13
C ILE A 132 18.13 7.95 21.60
N LYS A 133 18.92 8.02 22.68
CA LYS A 133 19.51 9.27 23.15
C LYS A 133 20.66 9.67 22.23
N VAL A 134 20.59 10.89 21.68
CA VAL A 134 21.69 11.47 20.91
C VAL A 134 22.60 12.26 21.85
N GLU A 135 23.90 12.01 21.78
CA GLU A 135 24.91 12.78 22.51
C GLU A 135 25.44 13.93 21.64
N GLY A 136 25.67 15.10 22.24
CA GLY A 136 26.27 16.27 21.59
C GLY A 136 25.29 17.39 21.23
N GLU A 137 25.84 18.54 20.84
CA GLU A 137 25.07 19.67 20.34
C GLU A 137 24.47 19.35 18.97
N GLN A 138 23.18 19.61 18.83
CA GLN A 138 22.50 19.41 17.57
C GLN A 138 22.66 20.63 16.66
N SER A 139 22.92 20.35 15.39
CA SER A 139 22.95 21.38 14.35
C SER A 139 21.58 22.04 14.22
N LYS A 140 21.57 23.33 13.90
CA LYS A 140 20.31 24.05 13.67
C LYS A 140 19.58 23.44 12.45
N PRO A 141 18.24 23.33 12.50
CA PRO A 141 17.47 22.86 11.36
C PRO A 141 17.70 23.73 10.12
N THR A 142 17.76 23.09 8.95
CA THR A 142 17.80 23.80 7.66
C THR A 142 16.65 23.34 6.79
N VAL A 143 15.94 24.29 6.17
CA VAL A 143 14.77 24.03 5.32
C VAL A 143 15.13 24.28 3.87
N THR A 144 14.74 23.37 2.96
CA THR A 144 14.97 23.48 1.52
C THR A 144 13.71 23.08 0.78
N SER A 145 13.20 23.94 -0.10
CA SER A 145 12.00 23.69 -0.90
C SER A 145 12.24 22.65 -1.98
N ILE A 146 11.22 21.86 -2.30
CA ILE A 146 11.17 20.97 -3.46
C ILE A 146 9.82 21.08 -4.17
N THR A 147 9.81 20.79 -5.46
CA THR A 147 8.59 20.73 -6.31
C THR A 147 8.50 19.43 -7.11
N ALA A 148 9.51 18.57 -7.00
CA ALA A 148 9.62 17.28 -7.67
C ALA A 148 10.56 16.37 -6.86
N PHE A 149 10.50 15.06 -7.12
CA PHE A 149 11.31 14.04 -6.48
C PHE A 149 12.60 13.81 -7.26
N ASP A 150 13.72 14.25 -6.70
CA ASP A 150 15.05 13.84 -7.16
C ASP A 150 15.33 12.37 -6.76
N GLU A 151 16.39 11.76 -7.29
CA GLU A 151 16.72 10.35 -7.00
C GLU A 151 16.93 10.07 -5.52
N LYS A 152 17.45 11.04 -4.75
CA LYS A 152 17.59 10.92 -3.30
C LYS A 152 16.23 10.83 -2.62
N THR A 153 15.30 11.72 -2.99
CA THR A 153 13.93 11.77 -2.45
C THR A 153 13.14 10.52 -2.84
N LYS A 154 13.24 10.08 -4.10
CA LYS A 154 12.63 8.82 -4.57
C LYS A 154 13.11 7.63 -3.74
N THR A 155 14.42 7.52 -3.54
CA THR A 155 15.03 6.43 -2.75
C THR A 155 14.56 6.48 -1.30
N PHE A 156 14.53 7.66 -0.69
CA PHE A 156 14.06 7.85 0.68
C PHE A 156 12.59 7.44 0.85
N ILE A 157 11.70 7.87 -0.05
CA ILE A 157 10.28 7.51 -0.02
C ILE A 157 10.10 6.00 -0.22
N ARG A 158 10.77 5.38 -1.20
CA ARG A 158 10.69 3.91 -1.43
C ARG A 158 11.13 3.12 -0.20
N ASN A 159 12.16 3.57 0.51
CA ASN A 159 12.68 2.89 1.69
C ASN A 159 11.92 3.21 2.98
N SER A 160 10.98 4.17 2.94
CA SER A 160 10.17 4.52 4.10
C SER A 160 9.19 3.40 4.43
N ASP A 161 9.10 3.02 5.71
CA ASP A 161 8.10 2.07 6.22
C ASP A 161 6.93 2.76 6.94
N THR A 162 7.02 4.08 7.10
CA THR A 162 6.07 4.89 7.85
C THR A 162 6.02 6.30 7.27
N PHE A 163 4.81 6.84 7.14
CA PHE A 163 4.59 8.28 6.93
C PHE A 163 3.30 8.71 7.60
N PHE A 164 3.11 10.02 7.70
CA PHE A 164 1.89 10.63 8.21
C PHE A 164 1.18 11.40 7.10
N VAL A 165 -0.14 11.31 7.07
CA VAL A 165 -0.98 11.99 6.09
C VAL A 165 -1.96 12.92 6.79
N ALA A 166 -1.84 14.21 6.48
CA ALA A 166 -2.82 15.23 6.80
C ALA A 166 -3.84 15.36 5.68
N SER A 167 -5.10 15.54 6.05
CA SER A 167 -6.20 15.83 5.13
C SER A 167 -7.15 16.80 5.82
N HIS A 168 -7.94 17.55 5.06
CA HIS A 168 -8.90 18.48 5.64
C HIS A 168 -10.13 18.61 4.74
N VAL A 169 -11.22 19.06 5.32
CA VAL A 169 -12.40 19.54 4.59
C VAL A 169 -12.49 21.04 4.80
N LYS A 170 -12.55 21.82 3.71
CA LYS A 170 -12.79 23.27 3.78
C LYS A 170 -14.25 23.52 4.13
N THR A 171 -14.51 24.24 5.22
CA THR A 171 -15.86 24.63 5.62
C THR A 171 -15.99 26.15 5.54
N ASP A 172 -16.83 26.63 4.64
CA ASP A 172 -17.15 28.07 4.51
C ASP A 172 -18.26 28.53 5.47
N ASN A 173 -18.84 27.63 6.28
CA ASN A 173 -19.90 27.93 7.25
C ASN A 173 -19.38 27.96 8.69
N GLU A 174 -19.65 29.05 9.41
CA GLU A 174 -19.38 29.18 10.86
C GLU A 174 -20.14 28.12 11.71
N ASN A 175 -21.19 27.52 11.14
CA ASN A 175 -21.99 26.44 11.73
C ASN A 175 -21.55 25.01 11.32
N ALA A 176 -20.34 24.86 10.78
CA ALA A 176 -19.78 23.56 10.40
C ALA A 176 -19.88 22.55 11.56
N ASN A 177 -20.42 21.36 11.26
CA ASN A 177 -20.62 20.30 12.25
C ASN A 177 -19.30 19.90 12.92
N ILE A 178 -19.39 19.34 14.13
CA ILE A 178 -18.25 18.82 14.92
C ILE A 178 -17.41 17.78 14.12
N ASN A 179 -17.98 17.20 13.07
CA ASN A 179 -17.36 16.17 12.22
C ASN A 179 -16.54 16.71 11.03
N GLU A 180 -16.46 18.03 10.84
CA GLU A 180 -15.76 18.66 9.72
C GLU A 180 -14.44 19.28 10.22
N GLY A 181 -13.28 18.87 9.70
CA GLY A 181 -12.01 19.36 10.25
C GLY A 181 -10.75 18.81 9.61
N VAL A 182 -9.61 19.13 10.21
CA VAL A 182 -8.30 18.63 9.80
C VAL A 182 -8.02 17.32 10.53
N ASP A 183 -7.54 16.31 9.81
CA ASP A 183 -7.08 15.02 10.34
C ASP A 183 -5.60 14.84 10.06
N VAL A 184 -4.91 14.12 10.94
CA VAL A 184 -3.57 13.58 10.69
C VAL A 184 -3.53 12.12 11.08
N SER A 185 -3.05 11.30 10.15
CA SER A 185 -3.14 9.84 10.21
C SER A 185 -1.77 9.20 9.98
N HIS A 186 -1.43 8.20 10.77
CA HIS A 186 -0.28 7.32 10.51
C HIS A 186 -0.61 6.31 9.40
N ARG A 187 0.34 6.10 8.49
CA ARG A 187 0.36 5.03 7.47
C ARG A 187 1.68 4.27 7.60
N GLY A 188 1.61 2.94 7.62
CA GLY A 188 2.79 2.10 7.73
C GLY A 188 2.65 0.83 6.89
N GLY A 189 3.77 0.36 6.38
CA GLY A 189 3.90 -0.80 5.51
C GLY A 189 5.35 -1.31 5.51
N ARG A 190 5.64 -2.34 4.71
CA ARG A 190 7.04 -2.77 4.48
C ARG A 190 7.73 -1.75 3.58
N PRO A 191 9.04 -1.46 3.75
CA PRO A 191 9.77 -0.69 2.74
C PRO A 191 9.47 -1.21 1.33
N GLY A 192 9.16 -0.31 0.40
CA GLY A 192 8.64 -0.63 -0.93
C GLY A 192 7.11 -0.65 -1.05
N PHE A 193 6.35 -0.35 0.01
CA PHE A 193 4.89 -0.22 -0.08
C PHE A 193 4.41 1.08 -0.74
N ILE A 194 5.27 2.11 -0.78
CA ILE A 194 5.00 3.34 -1.52
C ILE A 194 5.70 3.23 -2.87
N ARG A 195 4.93 3.27 -3.96
CA ARG A 195 5.51 3.34 -5.30
C ARG A 195 5.78 4.78 -5.65
N VAL A 196 6.94 5.04 -6.23
CA VAL A 196 7.25 6.32 -6.86
C VAL A 196 7.18 6.12 -8.35
N ASP A 197 6.10 6.59 -8.97
CA ASP A 197 5.77 6.33 -10.38
C ASP A 197 6.65 7.16 -11.33
N ASN A 198 6.96 8.39 -10.93
CA ASN A 198 7.76 9.35 -11.69
C ASN A 198 8.29 10.45 -10.74
N ASP A 199 8.67 11.61 -11.29
CA ASP A 199 9.25 12.72 -10.55
C ASP A 199 8.22 13.53 -9.74
N ASP A 200 6.92 13.26 -9.86
CA ASP A 200 5.87 14.03 -9.16
C ASP A 200 4.75 13.18 -8.54
N THR A 201 4.69 11.88 -8.82
CA THR A 201 3.56 11.01 -8.45
C THR A 201 3.98 9.82 -7.61
N LEU A 202 3.22 9.56 -6.55
CA LEU A 202 3.29 8.38 -5.69
C LEU A 202 2.00 7.56 -5.82
N THR A 203 2.09 6.24 -5.82
CA THR A 203 0.94 5.34 -5.65
C THR A 203 1.07 4.58 -4.33
N ILE A 204 0.02 4.64 -3.50
CA ILE A 204 0.02 4.13 -2.13
C ILE A 204 -1.18 3.19 -1.93
N PRO A 205 -0.99 1.99 -1.37
CA PRO A 205 -2.08 1.11 -0.99
C PRO A 205 -2.79 1.61 0.28
N ASP A 206 -4.11 1.48 0.32
CA ASP A 206 -4.88 1.60 1.56
C ASP A 206 -5.26 0.19 2.04
N TYR A 207 -4.75 -0.16 3.22
CA TYR A 207 -5.00 -1.43 3.89
C TYR A 207 -6.27 -1.37 4.74
N THR A 208 -6.83 -2.53 5.03
CA THR A 208 -7.96 -2.65 5.96
C THR A 208 -7.63 -1.98 7.31
N GLY A 209 -8.52 -1.09 7.75
CA GLY A 209 -8.38 -0.31 8.97
C GLY A 209 -9.62 -0.36 9.86
N ASN A 210 -9.91 0.73 10.58
CA ASN A 210 -11.07 0.86 11.47
C ASN A 210 -12.34 1.35 10.76
N PHE A 211 -12.33 1.49 9.43
CA PHE A 211 -13.45 1.97 8.62
C PHE A 211 -14.03 3.33 9.05
N HIS A 212 -13.25 4.19 9.74
CA HIS A 212 -13.71 5.55 10.08
C HIS A 212 -13.66 6.51 8.88
N PHE A 213 -12.94 6.16 7.81
CA PHE A 213 -12.82 6.94 6.56
C PHE A 213 -12.40 8.42 6.74
N ASN A 214 -11.79 8.81 7.87
CA ASN A 214 -11.38 10.20 8.09
C ASN A 214 -10.47 10.75 6.98
N THR A 215 -9.48 9.98 6.53
CA THR A 215 -8.58 10.45 5.44
C THR A 215 -9.24 10.34 4.07
N LEU A 216 -9.76 9.15 3.69
CA LEU A 216 -10.31 8.93 2.35
C LEU A 216 -11.61 9.69 2.11
N GLY A 217 -12.45 9.84 3.14
CA GLY A 217 -13.65 10.68 3.10
C GLY A 217 -13.29 12.15 2.90
N ASN A 218 -12.21 12.63 3.54
CA ASN A 218 -11.69 13.97 3.28
C ASN A 218 -11.19 14.10 1.82
N PHE A 219 -10.50 13.10 1.27
CA PHE A 219 -10.04 13.13 -0.13
C PHE A 219 -11.19 13.21 -1.13
N LEU A 220 -12.34 12.59 -0.85
CA LEU A 220 -13.54 12.71 -1.70
C LEU A 220 -14.10 14.13 -1.74
N LEU A 221 -13.96 14.90 -0.65
CA LEU A 221 -14.51 16.26 -0.54
C LEU A 221 -13.46 17.33 -0.89
N THR A 222 -12.20 17.06 -0.59
CA THR A 222 -11.07 17.95 -0.81
C THR A 222 -9.89 17.06 -1.21
N PRO A 223 -9.65 16.89 -2.53
CA PRO A 223 -8.66 15.96 -3.08
C PRO A 223 -7.23 16.50 -2.94
N LYS A 224 -6.81 16.74 -1.69
CA LYS A 224 -5.50 17.26 -1.30
C LYS A 224 -4.99 16.52 -0.06
N ALA A 225 -3.68 16.30 0.01
CA ALA A 225 -3.03 15.71 1.17
C ALA A 225 -1.74 16.46 1.53
N GLY A 226 -1.42 16.44 2.82
CA GLY A 226 -0.10 16.78 3.33
C GLY A 226 0.59 15.49 3.77
N LEU A 227 1.75 15.16 3.23
CA LEU A 227 2.51 13.98 3.63
C LEU A 227 3.71 14.39 4.47
N LEU A 228 4.03 13.63 5.51
CA LEU A 228 5.22 13.81 6.32
C LEU A 228 5.94 12.49 6.49
N PHE A 229 7.18 12.45 6.02
CA PHE A 229 8.08 11.31 6.11
C PHE A 229 9.21 11.64 7.10
N PRO A 230 9.23 11.02 8.28
CA PRO A 230 10.36 11.14 9.19
C PRO A 230 11.49 10.18 8.81
N ASP A 231 12.71 10.68 8.78
CA ASP A 231 13.89 9.83 8.87
C ASP A 231 14.18 9.57 10.36
N PHE A 232 13.81 8.39 10.83
CA PHE A 232 13.99 8.00 12.22
C PHE A 232 15.46 7.88 12.64
N GLU A 233 16.38 7.65 11.69
CA GLU A 233 17.81 7.46 11.97
C GLU A 233 18.60 8.76 11.96
N THR A 234 18.19 9.74 11.14
CA THR A 234 18.89 11.03 11.01
C THR A 234 18.15 12.18 11.64
N GLY A 235 16.86 12.04 11.96
CA GLY A 235 16.00 13.12 12.46
C GLY A 235 15.63 14.16 11.39
N ASP A 236 15.93 13.88 10.13
CA ASP A 236 15.47 14.69 9.02
C ASP A 236 13.97 14.47 8.78
N LEU A 237 13.29 15.47 8.21
CA LEU A 237 11.90 15.39 7.82
C LEU A 237 11.74 15.78 6.34
N LEU A 238 10.88 15.07 5.63
CA LEU A 238 10.36 15.48 4.33
C LEU A 238 8.85 15.73 4.48
N THR A 239 8.42 16.96 4.25
CA THR A 239 6.99 17.32 4.25
C THR A 239 6.56 17.77 2.86
N LEU A 240 5.43 17.25 2.38
CA LEU A 240 4.91 17.46 1.03
C LEU A 240 3.46 17.91 1.10
N THR A 241 3.01 18.69 0.14
CA THR A 241 1.59 18.91 -0.13
C THR A 241 1.30 18.70 -1.61
N GLY A 242 0.08 18.26 -1.92
CA GLY A 242 -0.25 17.83 -3.27
C GLY A 242 -1.70 17.40 -3.43
N SER A 243 -2.07 17.09 -4.67
CA SER A 243 -3.40 16.59 -5.02
C SER A 243 -3.49 15.08 -4.85
N VAL A 244 -4.69 14.57 -4.57
CA VAL A 244 -4.95 13.14 -4.40
C VAL A 244 -6.05 12.64 -5.32
N GLU A 245 -5.86 11.44 -5.85
CA GLU A 245 -6.89 10.67 -6.57
C GLU A 245 -7.03 9.27 -5.95
N ILE A 246 -8.26 8.82 -5.71
CA ILE A 246 -8.51 7.45 -5.23
C ILE A 246 -8.77 6.56 -6.44
N LEU A 247 -8.02 5.47 -6.56
CA LEU A 247 -8.17 4.46 -7.60
C LEU A 247 -9.04 3.31 -7.06
N TRP A 248 -10.35 3.39 -7.35
CA TRP A 248 -11.33 2.42 -6.82
C TRP A 248 -11.22 1.04 -7.46
N ASP A 249 -11.02 0.99 -8.78
CA ASP A 249 -11.10 -0.24 -9.58
C ASP A 249 -9.76 -0.55 -10.29
N SER A 250 -8.63 -0.23 -9.66
CA SER A 250 -7.32 -0.56 -10.25
C SER A 250 -7.07 -2.07 -10.23
N GLU A 251 -6.80 -2.65 -11.39
CA GLU A 251 -6.38 -4.06 -11.52
C GLU A 251 -5.12 -4.36 -10.70
N GLU A 252 -4.26 -3.37 -10.50
CA GLU A 252 -3.03 -3.51 -9.71
C GLU A 252 -3.30 -3.87 -8.25
N THR A 253 -4.47 -3.48 -7.72
CA THR A 253 -4.91 -3.84 -6.37
C THR A 253 -4.96 -5.36 -6.19
N THR A 254 -5.29 -6.11 -7.24
CA THR A 254 -5.38 -7.59 -7.19
C THR A 254 -4.02 -8.27 -6.98
N PHE A 255 -2.93 -7.57 -7.32
CA PHE A 255 -1.57 -8.09 -7.18
C PHE A 255 -0.88 -7.60 -5.90
N PHE A 256 -1.41 -6.58 -5.24
CA PHE A 256 -0.84 -6.05 -4.00
C PHE A 256 -1.50 -6.69 -2.78
N GLU A 257 -0.77 -7.56 -2.08
CA GLU A 257 -1.28 -8.24 -0.89
C GLU A 257 -1.67 -7.27 0.24
N GLY A 258 -2.93 -7.39 0.68
CA GLY A 258 -3.51 -6.60 1.77
C GLY A 258 -4.10 -5.24 1.35
N ALA A 259 -3.92 -4.80 0.10
CA ALA A 259 -4.54 -3.57 -0.40
C ALA A 259 -6.04 -3.77 -0.68
N GLU A 260 -6.90 -2.88 -0.16
CA GLU A 260 -8.32 -2.84 -0.55
C GLU A 260 -8.57 -1.92 -1.74
N ARG A 261 -7.70 -0.92 -1.90
CA ARG A 261 -7.74 0.11 -2.94
C ARG A 261 -6.39 0.81 -2.99
N LEU A 262 -6.19 1.61 -4.02
CA LEU A 262 -5.00 2.44 -4.17
C LEU A 262 -5.40 3.92 -4.19
N TRP A 263 -4.45 4.79 -3.90
CA TRP A 263 -4.59 6.22 -4.14
C TRP A 263 -3.28 6.80 -4.62
N GLN A 264 -3.39 7.82 -5.47
CA GLN A 264 -2.26 8.54 -6.01
C GLN A 264 -2.12 9.89 -5.33
N PHE A 265 -0.88 10.26 -5.05
CA PHE A 265 -0.50 11.58 -4.58
C PHE A 265 0.39 12.22 -5.63
N LYS A 266 -0.01 13.39 -6.12
CA LYS A 266 0.81 14.21 -7.01
C LYS A 266 1.30 15.45 -6.26
N ILE A 267 2.61 15.59 -6.11
CA ILE A 267 3.22 16.72 -5.41
C ILE A 267 2.90 18.04 -6.12
N ASP A 268 2.57 19.07 -5.33
CA ASP A 268 2.58 20.47 -5.76
C ASP A 268 3.91 21.11 -5.32
N HIS A 269 4.21 21.02 -4.02
CA HIS A 269 5.49 21.42 -3.43
C HIS A 269 5.72 20.78 -2.06
N GLY A 270 6.91 20.95 -1.52
CA GLY A 270 7.29 20.44 -0.20
C GLY A 270 8.60 21.02 0.30
N PHE A 271 9.06 20.49 1.43
CA PHE A 271 10.29 20.91 2.08
C PHE A 271 11.05 19.71 2.65
N TRP A 272 12.35 19.68 2.38
CA TRP A 272 13.32 18.93 3.17
C TRP A 272 13.75 19.77 4.38
N MET A 273 13.67 19.19 5.56
CA MET A 273 14.09 19.81 6.82
C MET A 273 15.16 18.93 7.44
N LYS A 274 16.44 19.30 7.27
CA LYS A 274 17.56 18.58 7.86
C LYS A 274 17.74 18.93 9.32
N ASN A 275 18.16 17.97 10.14
CA ASN A 275 18.30 18.10 11.59
C ASN A 275 17.03 18.66 12.26
N ALA A 276 15.86 18.32 11.69
CA ALA A 276 14.58 18.86 12.11
C ALA A 276 14.17 18.38 13.50
N LEU A 277 14.42 17.10 13.78
CA LEU A 277 14.07 16.49 15.05
C LEU A 277 15.31 16.29 15.92
N PRO A 278 15.20 16.55 17.23
CA PRO A 278 16.22 16.21 18.21
C PRO A 278 16.22 14.74 18.65
N LEU A 279 15.32 13.94 18.09
CA LEU A 279 15.04 12.56 18.49
C LEU A 279 15.50 11.59 17.41
N ARG A 280 15.95 10.40 17.81
CA ARG A 280 16.32 9.29 16.92
C ARG A 280 15.66 8.03 17.39
N TRP A 281 15.36 7.12 16.48
CA TRP A 281 14.73 5.86 16.82
C TRP A 281 15.39 4.67 16.13
N LYS A 282 15.52 3.58 16.87
CA LYS A 282 15.90 2.28 16.33
C LYS A 282 14.65 1.50 15.99
N LEU A 283 14.60 0.91 14.79
CA LEU A 283 13.57 -0.09 14.49
C LEU A 283 13.84 -1.35 15.30
N ASN A 284 12.86 -1.77 16.09
CA ASN A 284 12.92 -3.04 16.81
C ASN A 284 12.20 -4.14 16.04
N GLN A 285 10.97 -3.86 15.61
CA GLN A 285 10.07 -4.86 15.06
C GLN A 285 9.03 -4.21 14.15
N TYR A 286 8.75 -4.86 13.01
CA TYR A 286 7.55 -4.58 12.22
C TYR A 286 6.29 -5.12 12.91
N SER A 287 5.19 -4.37 12.81
CA SER A 287 3.87 -4.84 13.21
C SER A 287 3.53 -6.15 12.49
N ALA A 288 2.94 -7.11 13.21
CA ALA A 288 2.45 -8.36 12.60
C ALA A 288 1.54 -8.11 11.39
N ASN A 289 0.65 -7.10 11.48
CA ASN A 289 -0.20 -6.70 10.35
C ASN A 289 0.60 -6.18 9.14
N THR A 290 1.76 -5.54 9.35
CA THR A 290 2.61 -5.08 8.24
C THR A 290 3.30 -6.26 7.55
N LEU A 291 3.67 -7.30 8.29
CA LEU A 291 4.27 -8.50 7.71
C LEU A 291 3.28 -9.31 6.85
N MET A 292 1.98 -9.08 7.01
CA MET A 292 0.91 -9.66 6.18
C MET A 292 0.56 -8.80 4.95
N THR A 293 1.32 -7.74 4.67
CA THR A 293 1.13 -6.88 3.49
C THR A 293 2.27 -7.06 2.49
N GLY A 294 1.97 -6.83 1.22
CA GLY A 294 2.95 -6.92 0.13
C GLY A 294 3.81 -5.67 -0.02
N THR A 295 4.65 -5.71 -1.05
CA THR A 295 5.44 -4.58 -1.59
C THR A 295 5.18 -4.44 -3.08
N TRP A 296 5.50 -3.28 -3.66
CA TRP A 296 5.32 -3.08 -5.09
C TRP A 296 6.20 -3.99 -5.96
N ASP A 297 7.37 -4.38 -5.47
CA ASP A 297 8.23 -5.35 -6.18
C ASP A 297 7.56 -6.73 -6.25
N GLU A 298 6.97 -7.21 -5.15
CA GLU A 298 6.21 -8.46 -5.10
C GLU A 298 4.94 -8.39 -5.99
N ALA A 299 4.24 -7.25 -5.97
CA ALA A 299 3.07 -7.03 -6.82
C ALA A 299 3.43 -7.02 -8.32
N ASN A 300 4.51 -6.34 -8.71
CA ASN A 300 5.00 -6.31 -10.09
C ASN A 300 5.43 -7.69 -10.57
N GLN A 301 6.12 -8.46 -9.72
CA GLN A 301 6.49 -9.85 -10.02
C GLN A 301 5.24 -10.72 -10.22
N SER A 302 4.25 -10.58 -9.34
CA SER A 302 2.99 -11.33 -9.44
C SER A 302 2.21 -10.98 -10.72
N GLN A 303 2.15 -9.69 -11.07
CA GLN A 303 1.53 -9.24 -12.31
C GLN A 303 2.25 -9.77 -13.54
N GLN A 304 3.58 -9.74 -13.55
CA GLN A 304 4.38 -10.25 -14.66
C GLN A 304 4.17 -11.76 -14.83
N ILE A 305 4.19 -12.55 -13.74
CA ILE A 305 3.91 -13.99 -13.77
C ILE A 305 2.53 -14.26 -14.36
N GLU A 306 1.51 -13.48 -13.98
CA GLU A 306 0.14 -13.64 -14.49
C GLU A 306 0.01 -13.25 -15.97
N GLN A 307 0.70 -12.19 -16.40
CA GLN A 307 0.77 -11.81 -17.82
C GLN A 307 1.48 -12.87 -18.66
N GLU A 308 2.60 -13.40 -18.16
CA GLU A 308 3.33 -14.50 -18.80
C GLU A 308 2.46 -15.75 -18.91
N ARG A 309 1.68 -16.08 -17.87
CA ARG A 309 0.70 -17.17 -17.90
C ARG A 309 -0.37 -17.00 -18.98
N LYS A 310 -0.82 -15.76 -19.20
CA LYS A 310 -1.88 -15.44 -20.18
C LYS A 310 -1.38 -15.35 -21.62
N THR A 311 -0.07 -15.26 -21.83
CA THR A 311 0.54 -15.05 -23.14
C THR A 311 0.63 -16.34 -23.95
N TRP A 312 0.29 -16.27 -25.24
CA TRP A 312 0.48 -17.38 -26.18
C TRP A 312 1.94 -17.49 -26.60
N GLN A 313 2.57 -18.61 -26.28
CA GLN A 313 3.94 -18.92 -26.62
C GLN A 313 4.00 -20.06 -27.64
N LYS A 314 4.82 -19.88 -28.67
CA LYS A 314 5.03 -20.88 -29.70
C LYS A 314 5.89 -22.02 -29.15
N HIS A 315 5.42 -23.25 -29.33
CA HIS A 315 6.12 -24.46 -28.97
C HIS A 315 6.23 -25.36 -30.18
N THR A 316 7.37 -26.00 -30.35
CA THR A 316 7.64 -26.93 -31.45
C THR A 316 7.38 -28.35 -31.02
N ILE A 317 6.73 -29.13 -31.88
CA ILE A 317 6.54 -30.57 -31.67
C ILE A 317 7.87 -31.26 -31.90
N THR A 318 8.51 -31.72 -30.83
CA THR A 318 9.82 -32.40 -30.90
C THR A 318 9.69 -33.90 -31.10
N LYS A 319 8.57 -34.48 -30.62
CA LYS A 319 8.34 -35.92 -30.65
C LYS A 319 6.85 -36.24 -30.63
N ILE A 320 6.46 -37.28 -31.36
CA ILE A 320 5.11 -37.87 -31.32
C ILE A 320 5.24 -39.37 -31.06
N ILE A 321 4.46 -39.89 -30.11
CA ILE A 321 4.44 -41.32 -29.75
C ILE A 321 3.01 -41.83 -29.82
N ASN A 322 2.77 -42.97 -30.47
CA ASN A 322 1.49 -43.67 -30.40
C ASN A 322 1.44 -44.48 -29.10
N GLU A 323 0.63 -44.06 -28.14
CA GLU A 323 0.47 -44.73 -26.84
C GLU A 323 -0.56 -45.88 -26.94
N SER A 324 -1.55 -45.75 -27.83
CA SER A 324 -2.51 -46.80 -28.15
C SER A 324 -3.12 -46.59 -29.54
N SER A 325 -4.11 -47.43 -29.92
CA SER A 325 -4.89 -47.23 -31.16
C SER A 325 -5.67 -45.92 -31.19
N VAL A 326 -5.93 -45.30 -30.03
CA VAL A 326 -6.73 -44.08 -29.92
C VAL A 326 -6.02 -42.94 -29.19
N ILE A 327 -4.81 -43.15 -28.62
CA ILE A 327 -4.06 -42.11 -27.89
C ILE A 327 -2.70 -41.88 -28.55
N LYS A 328 -2.38 -40.60 -28.78
CA LYS A 328 -1.03 -40.15 -29.16
C LYS A 328 -0.50 -39.16 -28.12
N SER A 329 0.78 -39.27 -27.81
CA SER A 329 1.51 -38.31 -27.01
C SER A 329 2.32 -37.36 -27.87
N PHE A 330 2.29 -36.08 -27.53
CA PHE A 330 2.99 -35.00 -28.21
C PHE A 330 3.91 -34.30 -27.21
N TYR A 331 5.17 -34.13 -27.59
CA TYR A 331 6.18 -33.43 -26.81
C TYR A 331 6.38 -32.04 -27.41
N LEU A 332 6.31 -31.02 -26.56
CA LEU A 332 6.18 -29.61 -26.94
C LEU A 332 7.34 -28.86 -26.26
N SER A 333 8.32 -28.46 -27.05
CA SER A 333 9.46 -27.67 -26.58
C SER A 333 9.21 -26.18 -26.81
N PRO A 334 9.44 -25.31 -25.81
CA PRO A 334 9.39 -23.86 -25.99
C PRO A 334 10.48 -23.38 -26.97
N GLU A 335 10.24 -22.27 -27.68
CA GLU A 335 11.25 -21.68 -28.59
C GLU A 335 12.48 -21.12 -27.86
N LYS A 336 12.30 -20.68 -26.61
CA LYS A 336 13.42 -20.35 -25.72
C LYS A 336 13.76 -21.61 -24.94
N ASN A 337 15.06 -21.93 -24.76
CA ASN A 337 15.55 -23.06 -23.95
C ASN A 337 15.28 -22.87 -22.43
N LEU A 338 14.07 -22.46 -22.08
CA LEU A 338 13.56 -22.31 -20.73
C LEU A 338 12.70 -23.53 -20.45
N ARG A 339 13.04 -24.27 -19.40
CA ARG A 339 12.26 -25.42 -18.98
C ARG A 339 10.87 -24.97 -18.51
N PRO A 340 9.79 -25.66 -18.90
CA PRO A 340 8.47 -25.36 -18.40
C PRO A 340 8.36 -25.59 -16.90
N HIS A 341 7.81 -24.61 -16.18
CA HIS A 341 7.50 -24.72 -14.75
C HIS A 341 6.01 -25.04 -14.57
N PHE A 342 5.71 -26.18 -13.95
CA PHE A 342 4.34 -26.62 -13.64
C PHE A 342 4.33 -27.62 -12.46
N SER A 343 3.17 -27.82 -11.86
CA SER A 343 2.94 -28.88 -10.85
C SER A 343 2.21 -30.06 -11.48
N ALA A 344 2.49 -31.28 -11.03
CA ALA A 344 1.81 -32.49 -11.51
C ALA A 344 0.30 -32.38 -11.24
N GLY A 345 -0.52 -32.56 -12.28
CA GLY A 345 -1.98 -32.39 -12.26
C GLY A 345 -2.47 -31.16 -13.05
N GLN A 346 -1.61 -30.18 -13.29
CA GLN A 346 -1.95 -29.00 -14.09
C GLN A 346 -2.14 -29.31 -15.58
N PHE A 347 -2.84 -28.41 -16.28
CA PHE A 347 -3.08 -28.49 -17.72
C PHE A 347 -2.51 -27.27 -18.45
N ILE A 348 -2.18 -27.45 -19.73
CA ILE A 348 -1.85 -26.36 -20.64
C ILE A 348 -3.04 -26.05 -21.55
N THR A 349 -3.18 -24.78 -21.93
CA THR A 349 -4.16 -24.35 -22.93
C THR A 349 -3.47 -24.21 -24.27
N ILE A 350 -4.00 -24.88 -25.30
CA ILE A 350 -3.41 -24.98 -26.63
C ILE A 350 -4.38 -24.41 -27.66
N LYS A 351 -3.82 -23.76 -28.68
CA LYS A 351 -4.56 -23.12 -29.77
C LYS A 351 -3.97 -23.47 -31.12
N ALA A 352 -4.86 -23.72 -32.07
CA ALA A 352 -4.54 -23.94 -33.48
C ALA A 352 -5.62 -23.32 -34.37
N VAL A 353 -5.25 -22.96 -35.60
CA VAL A 353 -6.21 -22.56 -36.64
C VAL A 353 -6.55 -23.82 -37.45
N ILE A 354 -7.81 -24.24 -37.39
CA ILE A 354 -8.31 -25.46 -38.03
C ILE A 354 -9.51 -25.05 -38.90
N ASN A 355 -9.43 -25.29 -40.22
CA ASN A 355 -10.45 -24.89 -41.20
C ASN A 355 -10.82 -23.40 -41.06
N ASP A 356 -9.79 -22.53 -41.07
CA ASP A 356 -9.90 -21.07 -40.93
C ASP A 356 -10.56 -20.57 -39.64
N LYS A 357 -10.70 -21.44 -38.63
CA LYS A 357 -11.26 -21.10 -37.32
C LYS A 357 -10.25 -21.36 -36.22
N GLU A 358 -10.17 -20.42 -35.28
CA GLU A 358 -9.39 -20.60 -34.06
C GLU A 358 -10.11 -21.61 -33.14
N VAL A 359 -9.42 -22.69 -32.79
CA VAL A 359 -9.93 -23.71 -31.87
C VAL A 359 -8.97 -23.79 -30.68
N ILE A 360 -9.52 -23.70 -29.47
CA ILE A 360 -8.77 -23.73 -28.21
C ILE A 360 -9.21 -24.94 -27.38
N ARG A 361 -8.25 -25.68 -26.81
CA ARG A 361 -8.49 -26.81 -25.91
C ARG A 361 -7.49 -26.84 -24.77
N THR A 362 -7.84 -27.51 -23.68
CA THR A 362 -6.97 -27.76 -22.55
C THR A 362 -6.57 -29.23 -22.50
N TYR A 363 -5.33 -29.52 -22.13
CA TYR A 363 -4.82 -30.88 -21.93
C TYR A 363 -3.93 -30.93 -20.69
N THR A 364 -4.20 -31.88 -19.79
CA THR A 364 -3.34 -32.15 -18.64
C THR A 364 -1.93 -32.50 -19.09
N VAL A 365 -0.93 -31.92 -18.43
CA VAL A 365 0.48 -32.24 -18.69
C VAL A 365 0.76 -33.62 -18.16
N SER A 366 1.20 -34.52 -19.04
CA SER A 366 1.51 -35.91 -18.74
C SER A 366 3.01 -36.20 -18.63
N SER A 367 3.88 -35.17 -18.64
CA SER A 367 5.32 -35.28 -18.32
C SER A 367 5.61 -34.95 -16.85
N SER A 368 6.84 -35.25 -16.41
CA SER A 368 7.32 -34.81 -15.10
C SER A 368 7.56 -33.30 -15.12
N PRO A 369 7.29 -32.57 -14.02
CA PRO A 369 7.78 -31.20 -13.83
C PRO A 369 9.29 -31.04 -14.03
N HIS A 370 10.04 -32.15 -14.00
CA HIS A 370 11.49 -32.22 -14.21
C HIS A 370 11.96 -32.28 -15.66
N ASP A 371 11.04 -32.52 -16.60
CA ASP A 371 11.36 -32.66 -18.02
C ASP A 371 11.56 -31.30 -18.69
N SER A 372 12.33 -31.26 -19.78
CA SER A 372 12.58 -30.04 -20.57
C SER A 372 11.40 -29.64 -21.45
N ASP A 373 10.50 -30.58 -21.73
CA ASP A 373 9.40 -30.44 -22.67
C ASP A 373 8.07 -30.70 -21.94
N TYR A 374 7.00 -30.03 -22.36
CA TYR A 374 5.66 -30.49 -22.00
C TYR A 374 5.34 -31.76 -22.78
N ARG A 375 4.79 -32.78 -22.13
CA ARG A 375 4.10 -33.89 -22.79
C ARG A 375 2.60 -33.75 -22.57
N ILE A 376 1.82 -33.90 -23.62
CA ILE A 376 0.38 -34.14 -23.54
C ILE A 376 0.06 -35.50 -24.13
N SER A 377 -1.00 -36.14 -23.64
CA SER A 377 -1.50 -37.42 -24.16
C SER A 377 -2.94 -37.21 -24.61
N VAL A 378 -3.18 -37.28 -25.91
CA VAL A 378 -4.45 -36.89 -26.52
C VAL A 378 -5.16 -38.11 -27.07
N LYS A 379 -6.34 -38.38 -26.51
CA LYS A 379 -7.28 -39.35 -27.06
C LYS A 379 -7.98 -38.76 -28.29
N ARG A 380 -8.06 -39.55 -29.36
CA ARG A 380 -8.90 -39.27 -30.52
C ARG A 380 -10.35 -39.43 -30.11
N GLU A 381 -11.12 -38.35 -30.24
CA GLU A 381 -12.55 -38.37 -29.93
C GLU A 381 -13.31 -38.62 -31.23
N THR A 382 -13.78 -39.85 -31.40
CA THR A 382 -14.61 -40.26 -32.54
C THR A 382 -16.05 -40.43 -32.12
N SER A 383 -16.98 -40.05 -32.98
CA SER A 383 -18.41 -40.30 -32.77
C SER A 383 -18.83 -41.64 -33.36
N ASN A 384 -19.64 -42.39 -32.62
CA ASN A 384 -20.31 -43.59 -33.13
C ASN A 384 -21.65 -43.26 -33.85
N ASP A 385 -22.14 -42.02 -33.71
CA ASP A 385 -23.31 -41.51 -34.41
C ASP A 385 -22.87 -40.72 -35.65
N LYS A 386 -23.39 -41.11 -36.82
CA LYS A 386 -23.09 -40.45 -38.10
C LYS A 386 -23.53 -38.98 -38.16
N ASN A 387 -24.43 -38.57 -37.27
CA ASN A 387 -24.93 -37.19 -37.20
C ASN A 387 -24.12 -36.29 -36.28
N ILE A 388 -23.21 -36.86 -35.47
CA ILE A 388 -22.35 -36.10 -34.56
C ILE A 388 -20.93 -36.16 -35.14
N PRO A 389 -20.28 -35.00 -35.43
CA PRO A 389 -18.93 -35.00 -35.97
C PRO A 389 -17.89 -35.41 -34.92
N ASP A 390 -16.78 -35.97 -35.40
CA ASP A 390 -15.60 -36.26 -34.57
C ASP A 390 -15.02 -34.98 -33.93
N GLY A 391 -14.23 -35.17 -32.88
CA GLY A 391 -13.54 -34.10 -32.16
C GLY A 391 -12.57 -33.34 -33.05
N ILE A 392 -12.90 -32.07 -33.35
CA ILE A 392 -12.15 -31.22 -34.29
C ILE A 392 -10.65 -31.13 -33.93
N PHE A 393 -10.33 -30.79 -32.67
CA PHE A 393 -8.94 -30.57 -32.25
C PHE A 393 -8.15 -31.88 -32.08
N SER A 394 -8.77 -32.91 -31.51
CA SER A 394 -8.09 -34.20 -31.30
C SER A 394 -7.83 -34.92 -32.63
N SER A 395 -8.77 -34.87 -33.58
CA SER A 395 -8.53 -35.37 -34.95
C SER A 395 -7.45 -34.55 -35.67
N TYR A 396 -7.45 -33.22 -35.56
CA TYR A 396 -6.38 -32.38 -36.11
C TYR A 396 -4.99 -32.76 -35.58
N LEU A 397 -4.84 -32.90 -34.26
CA LEU A 397 -3.57 -33.32 -33.66
C LEU A 397 -3.14 -34.71 -34.16
N HIS A 398 -4.09 -35.64 -34.34
CA HIS A 398 -3.76 -37.00 -34.77
C HIS A 398 -3.42 -37.11 -36.26
N ASP A 399 -4.09 -36.33 -37.12
CA ASP A 399 -4.07 -36.49 -38.58
C ASP A 399 -3.18 -35.49 -39.32
N LYS A 400 -3.00 -34.28 -38.75
CA LYS A 400 -2.36 -33.16 -39.45
C LYS A 400 -1.07 -32.69 -38.82
N ILE A 401 -0.90 -32.86 -37.50
CA ILE A 401 0.32 -32.46 -36.80
C ILE A 401 1.45 -33.48 -36.97
N SER A 402 2.63 -32.98 -37.31
CA SER A 402 3.89 -33.71 -37.47
C SER A 402 5.00 -33.13 -36.59
N VAL A 403 6.09 -33.88 -36.41
CA VAL A 403 7.30 -33.37 -35.76
C VAL A 403 7.86 -32.18 -36.56
N GLY A 404 8.23 -31.11 -35.86
CA GLY A 404 8.64 -29.83 -36.43
C GLY A 404 7.53 -28.80 -36.58
N ASP A 405 6.25 -29.21 -36.53
CA ASP A 405 5.13 -28.28 -36.50
C ASP A 405 5.09 -27.52 -35.18
N THR A 406 4.34 -26.42 -35.16
CA THR A 406 4.31 -25.53 -34.00
C THR A 406 2.89 -25.25 -33.55
N LEU A 407 2.69 -25.23 -32.24
CA LEU A 407 1.42 -24.91 -31.59
C LEU A 407 1.59 -23.69 -30.68
N GLN A 408 0.50 -22.94 -30.49
CA GLN A 408 0.48 -21.85 -29.53
C GLN A 408 -0.05 -22.36 -28.18
N ILE A 409 0.70 -22.10 -27.11
CA ILE A 409 0.45 -22.65 -25.78
C ILE A 409 0.53 -21.53 -24.74
N LYS A 410 -0.38 -21.53 -23.77
CA LYS A 410 -0.25 -20.73 -22.54
C LYS A 410 0.42 -21.55 -21.44
N ALA A 411 1.06 -20.88 -20.48
CA ALA A 411 1.69 -21.58 -19.35
C ALA A 411 0.69 -22.51 -18.62
N ALA A 412 1.21 -23.54 -17.96
CA ALA A 412 0.37 -24.50 -17.25
C ALA A 412 -0.40 -23.83 -16.10
N THR A 413 -1.68 -24.17 -15.95
CA THR A 413 -2.57 -23.67 -14.89
C THR A 413 -3.44 -24.79 -14.33
N GLY A 414 -4.22 -24.47 -13.30
CA GLY A 414 -5.15 -25.38 -12.64
C GLY A 414 -4.78 -25.63 -11.19
N ASP A 415 -5.81 -25.79 -10.35
CA ASP A 415 -5.69 -25.98 -8.89
C ASP A 415 -5.64 -27.46 -8.48
N PHE A 416 -5.93 -28.37 -9.42
CA PHE A 416 -5.77 -29.81 -9.19
C PHE A 416 -4.30 -30.17 -9.29
N ILE A 417 -3.62 -30.19 -8.15
CA ILE A 417 -2.18 -30.48 -8.06
C ILE A 417 -1.90 -31.56 -7.02
N TYR A 418 -0.83 -32.32 -7.25
CA TYR A 418 -0.30 -33.23 -6.25
C TYR A 418 0.39 -32.47 -5.11
N ASP A 419 -0.06 -32.69 -3.87
CA ASP A 419 0.60 -32.15 -2.68
C ASP A 419 1.80 -33.05 -2.30
N ASN A 420 3.01 -32.58 -2.63
CA ASN A 420 4.25 -33.29 -2.35
C ASN A 420 4.74 -33.15 -0.89
N GLN A 421 4.07 -32.33 -0.07
CA GLN A 421 4.40 -32.16 1.36
C GLN A 421 3.56 -33.08 2.25
N SER A 422 2.46 -33.61 1.73
CA SER A 422 1.62 -34.55 2.46
C SER A 422 2.30 -35.92 2.61
N GLU A 423 2.47 -36.37 3.86
CA GLU A 423 2.96 -37.72 4.19
C GLU A 423 1.88 -38.82 4.02
N ARG A 424 0.64 -38.45 3.69
CA ARG A 424 -0.46 -39.42 3.53
C ARG A 424 -0.29 -40.26 2.26
N PRO A 425 -0.65 -41.55 2.28
CA PRO A 425 -0.69 -42.38 1.09
C PRO A 425 -1.58 -41.78 0.00
N THR A 426 -1.13 -41.85 -1.25
CA THR A 426 -1.85 -41.33 -2.41
C THR A 426 -2.53 -42.46 -3.17
N VAL A 427 -3.78 -42.25 -3.57
CA VAL A 427 -4.51 -43.13 -4.50
C VAL A 427 -4.73 -42.33 -5.78
N LEU A 428 -4.21 -42.83 -6.90
CA LEU A 428 -4.28 -42.21 -8.23
C LEU A 428 -5.32 -42.90 -9.11
#